data_AF-A0A955P4J5-F1
#
_entry.id   AF-A0A955P4J5-F1
#
_cell.length_a   1.000
_cell.length_b   1.000
_cell.length_c   1.000
_cell.angle_alpha   90.00
_cell.angle_beta   90.00
_cell.angle_gamma   90.00
#
_symmetry.space_group_name_H-M   'P 1'
#
loop_
_entity.id
_entity.type
_entity.pdbx_description
1 polymer ?
#
loop_
_entity_poly.entity_id
_entity_poly.type
_entity_poly.pdbx_seq_one_letter_code
_entity_poly.pdbx_strand_id
1 'polypeptide(L)'
;MTLIATSRQKRNALLTGVALAVFTVLYLAYVWRDPIPPRGGSWPGIIFGVLAYLMMLFAAFLGVRKKVRTWPLGKATFWMSGHIWLGLLSVAMVFFHTGFQFGSGLALVVMVLFLVSIATGIYGLAVQQFLPKTMLKQVASET
;
A
#
# COMPACT_ATOMS: atom_id res chain seq x y z
N MET A 1 -5.63 21.06 -14.69
CA MET A 1 -5.56 19.58 -14.85
C MET A 1 -5.29 18.94 -13.49
N THR A 2 -6.35 18.73 -12.70
CA THR A 2 -6.30 18.11 -11.37
C THR A 2 -6.00 16.62 -11.52
N LEU A 3 -4.75 16.21 -11.28
CA LEU A 3 -4.24 14.84 -11.49
C LEU A 3 -4.81 13.76 -10.55
N ILE A 4 -5.86 14.05 -9.80
CA ILE A 4 -6.48 13.08 -8.88
C ILE A 4 -7.29 12.01 -9.62
N ALA A 5 -7.56 12.14 -10.92
CA ALA A 5 -8.47 11.17 -11.51
C ALA A 5 -8.34 10.95 -13.02
N THR A 6 -7.15 10.54 -13.49
CA THR A 6 -7.12 9.77 -14.74
C THR A 6 -8.03 8.55 -14.57
N SER A 7 -8.75 8.14 -15.62
CA SER A 7 -9.68 6.99 -15.57
C SER A 7 -9.03 5.72 -14.99
N ARG A 8 -7.73 5.56 -15.23
CA ARG A 8 -6.90 4.49 -14.66
C ARG A 8 -6.76 4.58 -13.14
N GLN A 9 -6.52 5.76 -12.57
CA GLN A 9 -6.40 5.91 -11.12
C GLN A 9 -7.74 5.70 -10.41
N LYS A 10 -8.85 6.22 -10.97
CA LYS A 10 -10.20 5.93 -10.44
C LYS A 10 -10.49 4.44 -10.44
N ARG A 11 -10.18 3.75 -11.55
CA ARG A 11 -10.36 2.30 -11.66
C ARG A 11 -9.51 1.55 -10.63
N ASN A 12 -8.23 1.91 -10.48
CA ASN A 12 -7.36 1.23 -9.53
C ASN A 12 -7.80 1.47 -8.08
N ALA A 13 -8.28 2.68 -7.75
CA ALA A 13 -8.91 2.98 -6.47
C ALA A 13 -10.12 2.09 -6.20
N LEU A 14 -11.02 1.95 -7.19
CA LEU A 14 -12.19 1.09 -7.11
C LEU A 14 -11.78 -0.38 -6.89
N LEU A 15 -10.82 -0.89 -7.68
CA LEU A 15 -10.33 -2.26 -7.55
C LEU A 15 -9.72 -2.52 -6.17
N THR A 16 -8.93 -1.58 -5.66
CA THR A 16 -8.37 -1.68 -4.30
C THR A 16 -9.45 -1.60 -3.23
N GLY A 17 -10.46 -0.75 -3.40
CA GLY A 17 -11.60 -0.65 -2.49
C GLY A 17 -12.43 -1.94 -2.47
N VAL A 18 -12.69 -2.54 -3.64
CA VAL A 18 -13.38 -3.83 -3.76
C VAL A 18 -12.56 -4.94 -3.11
N ALA A 19 -11.25 -5.00 -3.40
CA ALA A 19 -10.36 -5.99 -2.77
C ALA A 19 -10.35 -5.85 -1.25
N LEU A 20 -10.25 -4.61 -0.74
CA LEU A 20 -10.33 -4.32 0.68
C LEU A 20 -11.65 -4.82 1.27
N ALA A 21 -12.79 -4.49 0.66
CA ALA A 21 -14.10 -4.93 1.13
C ALA A 21 -14.21 -6.46 1.17
N VAL A 22 -13.74 -7.15 0.12
CA VAL A 22 -13.71 -8.62 0.08
C VAL A 22 -12.87 -9.18 1.22
N PHE A 23 -11.64 -8.70 1.41
CA PHE A 23 -10.79 -9.18 2.50
C PHE A 23 -11.34 -8.84 3.88
N THR A 24 -12.00 -7.68 4.05
CA THR A 24 -12.70 -7.33 5.29
C THR A 24 -13.82 -8.31 5.58
N VAL A 25 -14.66 -8.65 4.58
CA VAL A 25 -15.72 -9.65 4.75
C VAL A 25 -15.13 -11.02 5.10
N LEU A 26 -14.05 -11.44 4.45
CA LEU A 26 -13.36 -12.69 4.78
C LEU A 26 -12.80 -12.68 6.20
N TYR A 27 -12.20 -11.57 6.63
CA TYR A 27 -11.71 -11.40 7.99
C TYR A 27 -12.85 -11.47 9.01
N LEU A 28 -13.95 -10.74 8.78
CA LEU A 28 -15.11 -10.76 9.68
C LEU A 28 -15.76 -12.15 9.75
N ALA A 29 -15.86 -12.86 8.62
CA ALA A 29 -16.35 -14.24 8.60
C ALA A 29 -15.45 -15.18 9.40
N TYR A 30 -14.14 -14.97 9.35
CA TYR A 30 -13.18 -15.68 10.19
C TYR A 30 -13.40 -15.37 11.68
N VAL A 31 -13.42 -14.09 12.07
CA VAL A 31 -13.63 -13.68 13.47
C VAL A 31 -14.96 -14.19 14.02
N TRP A 32 -15.99 -14.26 13.18
CA TRP A 32 -17.30 -14.74 13.60
C TRP A 32 -17.37 -16.26 13.79
N ARG A 33 -16.55 -17.04 13.07
CA ARG A 33 -16.55 -18.51 13.16
C ARG A 33 -15.64 -19.03 14.26
N ASP A 34 -14.50 -18.39 14.48
CA ASP A 34 -13.48 -18.91 15.39
C ASP A 34 -13.63 -18.32 16.79
N PRO A 35 -13.72 -19.16 17.84
CA PRO A 35 -13.83 -18.71 19.23
C PRO A 35 -12.51 -18.15 19.78
N ILE A 36 -11.40 -18.38 19.10
CA ILE A 36 -10.07 -17.90 19.48
C ILE A 36 -9.85 -16.52 18.86
N PRO A 37 -9.44 -15.50 19.64
CA PRO A 37 -9.18 -14.18 19.11
C PRO A 37 -8.12 -14.19 17.97
N PRO A 38 -8.30 -13.36 16.93
CA PRO A 38 -7.33 -13.20 15.86
C PRO A 38 -5.93 -12.86 16.37
N ARG A 39 -4.93 -13.55 15.82
CA ARG A 39 -3.51 -13.36 16.16
C ARG A 39 -2.62 -13.72 14.98
N GLY A 40 -1.43 -13.13 14.92
CA GLY A 40 -0.43 -13.35 13.86
C GLY A 40 -0.06 -14.82 13.61
N GLY A 41 -0.02 -15.63 14.67
CA GLY A 41 0.31 -17.06 14.58
C GLY A 41 -0.87 -17.99 14.23
N SER A 42 -2.08 -17.46 14.04
CA SER A 42 -3.22 -18.27 13.59
C SER A 42 -3.09 -18.63 12.11
N TRP A 43 -3.66 -19.76 11.68
CA TRP A 43 -3.65 -20.17 10.27
C TRP A 43 -4.19 -19.06 9.34
N PRO A 44 -5.36 -18.44 9.60
CA PRO A 44 -5.85 -17.33 8.79
C PRO A 44 -4.94 -16.08 8.89
N GLY A 45 -4.42 -15.79 10.08
CA GLY A 45 -3.46 -14.69 10.28
C GLY A 45 -2.23 -14.85 9.41
N ILE A 46 -1.64 -16.04 9.33
CA ILE A 46 -0.46 -16.32 8.49
C ILE A 46 -0.79 -16.08 7.00
N ILE A 47 -1.97 -16.47 6.52
CA ILE A 47 -2.38 -16.21 5.13
C ILE A 47 -2.41 -14.70 4.84
N PHE A 48 -3.04 -13.90 5.71
CA PHE A 48 -3.02 -12.44 5.57
C PHE A 48 -1.59 -11.87 5.63
N GLY A 49 -0.72 -12.46 6.46
CA GLY A 49 0.69 -12.08 6.55
C GLY A 49 1.47 -12.37 5.26
N VAL A 50 1.26 -13.53 4.65
CA VAL A 50 1.88 -13.90 3.36
C VAL A 50 1.39 -12.97 2.26
N LEU A 51 0.08 -12.69 2.20
CA LEU A 51 -0.47 -11.73 1.23
C LEU A 51 0.15 -10.34 1.41
N ALA A 52 0.21 -9.84 2.65
CA ALA A 52 0.86 -8.56 2.95
C ALA A 52 2.32 -8.54 2.48
N TYR A 53 3.07 -9.61 2.77
CA TYR A 53 4.47 -9.74 2.38
C TYR A 53 4.66 -9.73 0.87
N LEU A 54 3.85 -10.47 0.10
CA LEU A 54 3.89 -10.48 -1.36
C LEU A 54 3.61 -9.08 -1.96
N MET A 55 2.67 -8.35 -1.37
CA MET A 55 2.35 -6.98 -1.80
C MET A 55 3.51 -6.02 -1.51
N MET A 56 4.17 -6.16 -0.36
CA MET A 56 5.36 -5.39 -0.01
C MET A 56 6.54 -5.73 -0.92
N LEU A 57 6.74 -7.01 -1.26
CA LEU A 57 7.76 -7.43 -2.22
C LEU A 57 7.55 -6.78 -3.59
N PHE A 58 6.32 -6.77 -4.09
CA PHE A 58 5.99 -6.05 -5.32
C PHE A 58 6.35 -4.56 -5.22
N ALA A 59 5.98 -3.92 -4.10
CA ALA A 59 6.28 -2.51 -3.86
C ALA A 59 7.79 -2.23 -3.82
N ALA A 60 8.59 -3.10 -3.18
CA ALA A 60 10.04 -3.00 -3.14
C ALA A 60 10.69 -3.20 -4.52
N PHE A 61 10.11 -4.07 -5.35
CA PHE A 61 10.62 -4.37 -6.68
C PHE A 61 10.60 -3.16 -7.63
N LEU A 62 9.73 -2.17 -7.40
CA LEU A 62 9.79 -0.89 -8.12
C LEU A 62 11.16 -0.21 -7.96
N GLY A 63 11.80 -0.31 -6.80
CA GLY A 63 13.13 0.23 -6.56
C GLY A 63 14.20 -0.45 -7.41
N VAL A 64 14.15 -1.79 -7.50
CA VAL A 64 15.03 -2.59 -8.36
C VAL A 64 14.85 -2.22 -9.83
N ARG A 65 13.59 -2.14 -10.28
CA ARG A 65 13.22 -1.74 -11.65
C ARG A 65 13.61 -0.29 -11.99
N LYS A 66 13.76 0.59 -10.99
CA LYS A 66 14.32 1.94 -11.21
C LYS A 66 15.83 1.90 -11.41
N LYS A 67 16.54 1.00 -10.73
CA LYS A 67 17.99 0.83 -10.83
C LYS A 67 18.40 0.16 -12.15
N VAL A 68 17.58 -0.75 -12.68
CA VAL A 68 17.84 -1.48 -13.93
C VAL A 68 16.90 -0.98 -15.04
N ARG A 69 17.27 0.14 -15.68
CA ARG A 69 16.46 0.83 -16.71
C ARG A 69 16.26 0.00 -17.99
N THR A 70 17.18 -0.93 -18.28
CA THR A 70 17.22 -1.72 -19.52
C THR A 70 16.22 -2.87 -19.58
N TRP A 71 15.58 -3.21 -18.46
CA TRP A 71 14.63 -4.32 -18.40
C TRP A 71 13.25 -3.96 -18.98
N PRO A 72 12.70 -4.73 -19.94
CA PRO A 72 11.40 -4.49 -20.55
C PRO A 72 10.23 -4.92 -19.66
N LEU A 73 10.33 -4.78 -18.35
CA LEU A 73 9.32 -5.23 -17.39
C LEU A 73 8.10 -4.30 -17.32
N GLY A 74 7.56 -3.84 -18.43
CA GLY A 74 6.33 -3.05 -18.45
C GLY A 74 6.48 -1.56 -18.09
N LYS A 75 5.35 -0.83 -18.23
CA LYS A 75 5.30 0.63 -18.17
C LYS A 75 5.57 1.15 -16.75
N ALA A 76 6.34 2.24 -16.63
CA ALA A 76 6.63 2.86 -15.33
C ALA A 76 5.35 3.29 -14.58
N THR A 77 4.31 3.69 -15.31
CA THR A 77 2.99 4.04 -14.76
C THR A 77 2.27 2.86 -14.11
N PHE A 78 2.48 1.63 -14.60
CA PHE A 78 1.93 0.41 -13.99
C PHE A 78 2.60 0.14 -12.64
N TRP A 79 3.93 0.13 -12.59
CA TRP A 79 4.68 -0.10 -11.36
C TRP A 79 4.39 0.95 -10.29
N MET A 80 4.40 2.23 -10.66
CA MET A 80 4.10 3.30 -9.72
C MET A 80 2.68 3.17 -9.17
N SER A 81 1.70 2.90 -10.06
CA SER A 81 0.32 2.72 -9.60
C SER A 81 0.17 1.49 -8.72
N GLY A 82 0.80 0.36 -9.06
CA GLY A 82 0.78 -0.84 -8.24
C GLY A 82 1.45 -0.62 -6.88
N HIS A 83 2.61 0.06 -6.84
CA HIS A 83 3.31 0.39 -5.61
C HIS A 83 2.42 1.18 -4.64
N ILE A 84 1.70 2.19 -5.12
CA ILE A 84 0.79 2.99 -4.29
C ILE A 84 -0.38 2.14 -3.80
N TRP A 85 -1.13 1.51 -4.72
CA TRP A 85 -2.38 0.83 -4.36
C TRP A 85 -2.17 -0.47 -3.59
N LEU A 86 -1.14 -1.27 -3.93
CA LEU A 86 -0.78 -2.46 -3.16
C LEU A 86 -0.11 -2.10 -1.84
N GLY A 87 0.67 -1.01 -1.79
CA GLY A 87 1.23 -0.51 -0.53
C GLY A 87 0.15 -0.03 0.45
N LEU A 88 -0.92 0.61 -0.04
CA LEU A 88 -2.05 0.98 0.81
C LEU A 88 -2.87 -0.23 1.25
N LEU A 89 -3.13 -1.19 0.35
CA LEU A 89 -3.90 -2.39 0.68
C LEU A 89 -3.12 -3.32 1.64
N SER A 90 -1.79 -3.34 1.59
CA SER A 90 -0.98 -4.15 2.51
C SER A 90 -1.12 -3.68 3.96
N VAL A 91 -1.44 -2.41 4.22
CA VAL A 91 -1.75 -1.90 5.57
C VAL A 91 -2.88 -2.71 6.18
N ALA A 92 -4.00 -2.85 5.47
CA ALA A 92 -5.14 -3.64 5.94
C ALA A 92 -4.74 -5.11 6.16
N MET A 93 -3.95 -5.69 5.25
CA MET A 93 -3.51 -7.08 5.37
C MET A 93 -2.63 -7.31 6.61
N VAL A 94 -1.74 -6.36 6.94
CA VAL A 94 -0.91 -6.42 8.15
C VAL A 94 -1.77 -6.34 9.42
N PHE A 95 -2.78 -5.46 9.46
CA PHE A 95 -3.69 -5.40 10.62
C PHE A 95 -4.56 -6.66 10.75
N PHE A 96 -5.03 -7.24 9.64
CA PHE A 96 -5.75 -8.52 9.65
C PHE A 96 -4.85 -9.68 10.07
N HIS A 97 -3.58 -9.67 9.67
CA HIS A 97 -2.58 -10.65 10.11
C HIS A 97 -2.44 -10.63 11.64
N THR A 98 -2.21 -9.46 12.24
CA THR A 98 -1.96 -9.37 13.69
C THR A 98 -3.23 -9.40 14.54
N GLY A 99 -4.41 -9.35 13.94
CA GLY A 99 -5.65 -9.21 14.69
C GLY A 99 -5.78 -7.85 15.38
N PHE A 100 -5.26 -6.79 14.75
CA PHE A 100 -5.17 -5.43 15.30
C PHE A 100 -4.28 -5.28 16.53
N GLN A 101 -3.38 -6.24 16.77
CA GLN A 101 -2.39 -6.16 17.82
C GLN A 101 -1.06 -5.62 17.26
N PHE A 102 -0.37 -4.79 18.03
CA PHE A 102 0.95 -4.28 17.65
C PHE A 102 2.08 -5.27 17.99
N GLY A 103 1.80 -6.26 18.84
CA GLY A 103 2.79 -7.21 19.35
C GLY A 103 3.78 -6.56 20.30
N SER A 104 4.87 -7.27 20.58
CA SER A 104 5.96 -6.82 21.46
C SER A 104 7.32 -7.21 20.88
N GLY A 105 8.40 -6.62 21.41
CA GLY A 105 9.76 -6.90 20.96
C GLY A 105 9.94 -6.63 19.45
N LEU A 106 10.43 -7.63 18.72
CA LEU A 106 10.68 -7.53 17.29
C LEU A 106 9.43 -7.21 16.47
N ALA A 107 8.27 -7.76 16.84
CA ALA A 107 7.02 -7.53 16.11
C ALA A 107 6.61 -6.05 16.15
N LEU A 108 6.76 -5.41 17.31
CA LEU A 108 6.50 -3.98 17.47
C LEU A 108 7.47 -3.14 16.64
N VAL A 109 8.76 -3.48 16.65
CA VAL A 109 9.78 -2.77 15.85
C VAL A 109 9.45 -2.84 14.36
N VAL A 110 9.13 -4.03 13.85
CA VAL A 110 8.78 -4.20 12.43
C VAL A 110 7.46 -3.48 12.09
N MET A 111 6.47 -3.51 12.98
CA MET A 111 5.22 -2.74 12.81
C MET A 111 5.49 -1.23 12.73
N VAL A 112 6.32 -0.69 13.61
CA VAL A 112 6.68 0.74 13.60
C VAL A 112 7.41 1.10 12.31
N LEU A 113 8.41 0.31 11.90
CA LEU A 113 9.13 0.52 10.64
C LEU A 113 8.20 0.47 9.42
N PHE A 114 7.24 -0.46 9.42
CA PHE A 114 6.21 -0.54 8.40
C PHE A 114 5.36 0.73 8.34
N LEU A 115 4.84 1.21 9.49
CA LEU A 115 4.02 2.43 9.55
C LEU A 115 4.82 3.67 9.12
N VAL A 116 6.09 3.78 9.52
CA VAL A 116 6.98 4.86 9.06
C VAL A 116 7.19 4.79 7.54
N SER A 117 7.37 3.59 6.98
CA SER A 117 7.47 3.41 5.52
C SER A 117 6.20 3.86 4.79
N ILE A 118 5.01 3.57 5.34
CA ILE A 118 3.73 4.03 4.78
C ILE A 118 3.60 5.55 4.88
N ALA A 119 3.90 6.14 6.04
CA ALA A 119 3.83 7.57 6.25
C ALA A 119 4.76 8.35 5.32
N THR A 120 6.00 7.89 5.17
CA THR A 120 6.96 8.49 4.22
C THR A 120 6.54 8.32 2.77
N GLY A 121 5.89 7.20 2.41
CA GLY A 121 5.28 7.01 1.09
C GLY A 121 4.15 8.01 0.79
N ILE A 122 3.24 8.21 1.74
CA ILE A 122 2.15 9.21 1.65
C ILE A 122 2.72 10.62 1.50
N TYR A 123 3.74 10.96 2.31
CA TYR A 123 4.43 12.24 2.20
C TYR A 123 5.05 12.43 0.81
N GLY A 124 5.75 11.41 0.28
CA GLY A 124 6.31 11.44 -1.06
C GLY A 124 5.24 11.65 -2.15
N LEU A 125 4.08 11.03 -2.02
CA LEU A 125 2.94 11.24 -2.91
C LEU A 125 2.43 12.68 -2.84
N ALA A 126 2.26 13.25 -1.64
CA ALA A 126 1.82 14.62 -1.46
C ALA A 126 2.79 15.61 -2.12
N VAL A 127 4.08 15.48 -1.84
CA VAL A 127 5.14 16.31 -2.43
C VAL A 127 5.10 16.27 -3.96
N GLN A 128 4.98 15.07 -4.56
CA GLN A 128 4.88 14.91 -6.02
C GLN A 128 3.63 15.56 -6.64
N GLN A 129 2.54 15.69 -5.89
CA GLN A 129 1.29 16.28 -6.38
C GLN A 129 1.22 17.80 -6.20
N PHE A 130 1.89 18.35 -5.18
CA PHE A 130 1.83 19.76 -4.86
C PHE A 130 2.97 20.57 -5.48
N LEU A 131 4.21 20.06 -5.46
CA LEU A 131 5.37 20.82 -5.94
C LEU A 131 5.25 21.29 -7.41
N PRO A 132 4.86 20.45 -8.38
CA PRO A 132 4.77 20.89 -9.78
C PRO A 132 3.75 22.02 -9.96
N LYS A 133 2.68 22.02 -9.17
CA LYS A 133 1.63 23.06 -9.26
C LYS A 133 2.15 24.40 -8.75
N THR A 134 2.92 24.39 -7.67
CA THR A 134 3.49 25.61 -7.09
C THR A 134 4.54 26.20 -8.05
N MET A 135 5.43 25.36 -8.59
CA MET A 135 6.44 25.80 -9.55
C MET A 135 5.81 26.40 -10.82
N LEU A 136 4.78 25.74 -11.38
CA LEU A 136 4.08 26.26 -12.57
C LEU A 136 3.36 27.60 -12.31
N LYS A 137 2.78 27.78 -11.11
CA LYS A 137 2.16 29.05 -10.73
C LYS A 137 3.19 30.18 -10.61
N GLN A 138 4.38 29.89 -10.09
CA GLN A 138 5.45 30.86 -9.92
C GLN A 138 6.01 31.34 -11.28
N VAL A 139 6.26 30.42 -12.21
CA VAL A 139 6.72 30.79 -13.57
C VAL A 139 5.68 31.65 -14.29
N ALA A 140 4.39 31.34 -14.15
CA ALA A 140 3.33 32.14 -14.78
C ALA A 140 3.15 33.54 -14.16
N SER A 141 3.68 33.80 -12.95
CA SER A 141 3.67 35.14 -12.34
C SER A 141 4.89 35.98 -12.72
N GLU A 142 5.88 35.39 -13.41
CA GLU A 142 7.10 36.07 -13.85
C GLU A 142 7.04 36.54 -15.32
N THR A 143 5.94 36.25 -16.04
CA THR A 143 5.68 36.64 -17.44
C THR A 143 4.46 37.54 -17.56
#